data_AF-A0A504JA81-F1
#
_entry.id   AF-A0A504JA81-F1
#
_cell.length_a   1.000
_cell.length_b   1.000
_cell.length_c   1.000
_cell.angle_alpha   90.00
_cell.angle_beta   90.00
_cell.angle_gamma   90.00
#
_symmetry.space_group_name_H-M   'P 1'
#
loop_
_entity.id
_entity.type
_entity.pdbx_description
1 polymer ?
#
loop_
_entity_poly.entity_id
_entity_poly.type
_entity_poly.pdbx_seq_one_letter_code
_entity_poly.pdbx_strand_id
1 'polypeptide(L)'
;MVIKIKNGTTKIILTLEAICKYNKDLAEKDWKNGKPKLLLVGSIVPIANSLSDKKFERKYKIEYFDFGCTPPIQECIKAYNERIFQLMDRKYGVKWRKKVRSDVKYLKKTLNNNR
;
A
#
# COMPACT_ATOMS: atom_id res chain seq x y z
N MET A 1 -0.99 17.82 19.23
CA MET A 1 0.19 18.72 19.16
C MET A 1 -0.33 20.12 18.95
N VAL A 2 -0.07 21.05 19.89
CA VAL A 2 -0.52 22.45 19.78
C VAL A 2 0.72 23.31 19.67
N ILE A 3 0.83 24.03 18.57
CA ILE A 3 1.94 24.96 18.31
C ILE A 3 1.39 26.35 18.57
N LYS A 4 1.79 26.97 19.68
CA LYS A 4 1.43 28.36 20.00
C LYS A 4 2.54 29.27 19.51
N ILE A 5 2.21 30.14 18.55
CA ILE A 5 3.14 31.14 18.02
C ILE A 5 2.71 32.50 18.58
N LYS A 6 3.64 33.23 19.20
CA LYS A 6 3.44 34.62 19.61
C LYS A 6 3.94 35.53 18.49
N ASN A 7 3.16 36.57 18.19
CA ASN A 7 3.33 37.44 17.01
C ASN A 7 4.76 37.97 16.81
N GLY A 8 5.20 37.83 15.57
CA GLY A 8 6.45 38.30 14.98
C GLY A 8 6.60 37.56 13.65
N THR A 9 6.81 38.28 12.56
CA THR A 9 6.78 37.79 11.16
C THR A 9 7.82 36.70 10.91
N THR A 10 7.56 35.47 11.37
CA THR A 10 8.53 34.37 11.37
C THR A 10 7.93 33.18 10.65
N LYS A 11 8.53 32.79 9.53
CA LYS A 11 8.13 31.62 8.76
C LYS A 11 8.66 30.37 9.47
N ILE A 12 7.79 29.63 10.16
CA ILE A 12 8.14 28.36 10.80
C ILE A 12 7.93 27.24 9.79
N ILE A 13 9.00 26.53 9.43
CA ILE A 13 8.92 25.29 8.66
C ILE A 13 8.95 24.13 9.65
N LEU A 14 7.84 23.41 9.75
CA LEU A 14 7.74 22.18 10.53
C LEU A 14 7.94 20.99 9.60
N THR A 15 9.08 20.31 9.77
CA THR A 15 9.33 19.03 9.12
C THR A 15 8.88 17.92 10.06
N LEU A 16 7.88 17.14 9.64
CA LEU A 16 7.49 15.92 10.33
C LEU A 16 8.26 14.75 9.72
N GLU A 17 9.18 14.17 10.47
CA GLU A 17 9.86 12.94 10.07
C GLU A 17 9.02 11.74 10.47
N ALA A 18 8.38 11.11 9.49
CA ALA A 18 7.64 9.88 9.69
C ALA A 18 8.56 8.67 9.48
N ILE A 19 8.64 7.80 10.48
CA ILE A 19 9.39 6.54 10.37
C ILE A 19 8.54 5.53 9.58
N CYS A 20 8.86 5.34 8.30
CA CYS A 20 8.20 4.34 7.47
C CYS A 20 8.77 2.93 7.70
N LYS A 21 8.10 2.15 8.56
CA LYS A 21 8.33 0.70 8.65
C LYS A 21 8.04 0.00 7.31
N TYR A 22 6.94 0.38 6.66
CA TYR A 22 6.59 -0.12 5.33
C TYR A 22 7.24 0.77 4.27
N ASN A 23 8.21 0.21 3.55
CA ASN A 23 9.00 0.91 2.55
C ASN A 23 9.42 -0.07 1.43
N LYS A 24 10.20 0.40 0.47
CA LYS A 24 10.66 -0.42 -0.66
C LYS A 24 11.55 -1.59 -0.24
N ASP A 25 12.42 -1.39 0.75
CA ASP A 25 13.35 -2.42 1.21
C ASP A 25 12.63 -3.54 1.95
N LEU A 26 11.62 -3.20 2.77
CA LEU A 26 10.77 -4.20 3.40
C LEU A 26 9.95 -4.96 2.35
N ALA A 27 9.44 -4.30 1.32
CA ALA A 27 8.73 -4.97 0.22
C ALA A 27 9.62 -6.00 -0.50
N GLU A 28 10.88 -5.64 -0.77
CA GLU A 28 11.88 -6.55 -1.33
C GLU A 28 12.15 -7.75 -0.42
N LYS A 29 12.36 -7.48 0.87
CA LYS A 29 12.63 -8.51 1.86
C LYS A 29 11.45 -9.47 1.98
N ASP A 30 10.24 -8.96 2.12
CA ASP A 30 9.01 -9.75 2.22
C ASP A 30 8.78 -10.58 0.95
N TRP A 31 9.06 -10.01 -0.24
CA TRP A 31 9.00 -10.74 -1.50
C TRP A 31 9.99 -11.92 -1.55
N LYS A 32 11.26 -11.67 -1.21
CA LYS A 32 12.31 -12.71 -1.16
C LYS A 32 11.98 -13.81 -0.16
N ASN A 33 11.38 -13.44 0.97
CA ASN A 33 10.96 -14.37 2.02
C ASN A 33 9.65 -15.11 1.70
N GLY A 34 9.03 -14.86 0.55
CA GLY A 34 7.76 -15.50 0.17
C GLY A 34 6.56 -15.06 1.01
N LYS A 35 6.65 -13.89 1.67
CA LYS A 35 5.58 -13.28 2.48
C LYS A 35 5.21 -11.86 2.03
N PRO A 36 5.10 -11.58 0.71
CA PRO A 36 4.69 -10.26 0.23
C PRO A 36 3.26 -9.94 0.67
N LYS A 37 2.99 -8.65 0.84
CA LYS A 37 1.67 -8.16 1.24
C LYS A 37 1.11 -7.14 0.24
N LEU A 38 -0.20 -7.02 0.21
CA LEU A 38 -0.91 -5.88 -0.34
C LEU A 38 -1.54 -5.14 0.83
N LEU A 39 -0.98 -3.98 1.14
CA LEU A 39 -1.38 -3.17 2.28
C LEU A 39 -2.70 -2.46 1.98
N LEU A 40 -3.68 -2.66 2.85
CA LEU A 40 -5.01 -2.07 2.76
C LEU A 40 -5.20 -1.03 3.87
N VAL A 41 -5.88 0.05 3.52
CA VAL A 41 -6.38 1.04 4.49
C VAL A 41 -7.83 0.70 4.73
N GLY A 42 -8.10 0.00 5.82
CA GLY A 42 -9.45 -0.40 6.21
C GLY A 42 -10.20 0.71 6.93
N SER A 43 -11.21 0.26 7.68
CA SER A 43 -12.03 1.10 8.54
C SER A 43 -12.18 0.44 9.90
N ILE A 44 -13.06 0.98 10.75
CA ILE A 44 -13.44 0.32 12.02
C ILE A 44 -14.07 -1.06 11.75
N VAL A 45 -14.75 -1.23 10.61
CA VAL A 45 -15.31 -2.52 10.16
C VAL A 45 -14.47 -3.03 8.98
N PRO A 46 -13.51 -3.94 9.22
CA PRO A 46 -12.67 -4.46 8.15
C PRO A 46 -13.49 -5.29 7.16
N ILE A 47 -13.14 -5.19 5.88
CA ILE A 47 -13.77 -5.96 4.82
C ILE A 47 -13.09 -7.33 4.76
N ALA A 48 -13.79 -8.36 5.21
CA ALA A 48 -13.31 -9.73 5.19
C ALA A 48 -12.98 -10.20 3.76
N ASN A 49 -11.88 -10.96 3.61
CA ASN A 49 -11.51 -11.56 2.33
C ASN A 49 -12.59 -12.52 1.83
N SER A 50 -13.11 -12.24 0.64
CA SER A 50 -14.02 -13.11 -0.10
C SER A 50 -13.32 -14.40 -0.56
N LEU A 51 -14.08 -15.36 -1.10
CA LEU A 51 -13.53 -16.57 -1.71
C LEU A 51 -12.62 -16.24 -2.91
N SER A 52 -12.94 -15.20 -3.69
CA SER A 52 -12.07 -14.71 -4.77
C SER A 52 -10.75 -14.15 -4.25
N ASP A 53 -10.79 -13.44 -3.13
CA ASP A 53 -9.58 -12.86 -2.52
C ASP A 53 -8.65 -13.96 -2.03
N LYS A 54 -9.18 -14.97 -1.32
CA LYS A 54 -8.40 -16.13 -0.87
C LYS A 54 -7.80 -16.92 -2.04
N LYS A 55 -8.53 -17.02 -3.17
CA LYS A 55 -8.02 -17.63 -4.41
C LYS A 55 -6.89 -16.78 -5.02
N PHE A 56 -7.01 -15.45 -5.00
CA PHE A 56 -5.97 -14.53 -5.46
C PHE A 56 -4.71 -14.66 -4.61
N GLU A 57 -4.84 -14.61 -3.28
CA GLU A 57 -3.74 -14.76 -2.32
C GLU A 57 -2.97 -16.05 -2.56
N ARG A 58 -3.67 -17.19 -2.65
CA ARG A 58 -3.06 -18.50 -2.93
C ARG A 58 -2.39 -18.55 -4.29
N LYS A 59 -3.02 -18.00 -5.33
CA LYS A 59 -2.48 -18.02 -6.69
C LYS A 59 -1.18 -17.22 -6.82
N TYR A 60 -1.11 -16.06 -6.17
CA TYR A 60 0.03 -15.15 -6.28
C TYR A 60 0.99 -15.21 -5.09
N LYS A 61 0.72 -16.10 -4.12
CA LYS A 61 1.48 -16.25 -2.87
C LYS A 61 1.69 -14.89 -2.18
N ILE A 62 0.60 -14.15 -2.02
CA ILE A 62 0.55 -12.81 -1.45
C ILE A 62 -0.58 -12.72 -0.44
N GLU A 63 -0.48 -11.84 0.55
CA GLU A 63 -1.48 -11.65 1.60
C GLU A 63 -2.07 -10.23 1.54
N TYR A 64 -3.38 -10.09 1.68
CA TYR A 64 -4.01 -8.81 1.95
C TYR A 64 -3.84 -8.47 3.43
N PHE A 65 -3.16 -7.37 3.71
CA PHE A 65 -2.92 -6.92 5.08
C PHE A 65 -3.70 -5.65 5.37
N ASP A 66 -4.80 -5.78 6.11
CA ASP A 66 -5.67 -4.67 6.50
C ASP A 66 -5.24 -4.11 7.87
N PHE A 67 -4.87 -2.83 7.89
CA PHE A 67 -4.51 -2.12 9.13
C PHE A 67 -5.73 -1.62 9.93
N GLY A 68 -6.95 -1.83 9.42
CA GLY A 68 -8.16 -1.24 9.98
C GLY A 68 -8.05 0.28 10.04
N CYS A 69 -8.40 0.86 11.19
CA CYS A 69 -8.38 2.31 11.40
C CYS A 69 -7.00 2.89 11.80
N THR A 70 -5.96 2.06 11.90
CA THR A 70 -4.60 2.50 12.30
C THR A 70 -3.54 2.21 11.21
N PRO A 71 -3.71 2.72 9.99
CA PRO A 71 -2.72 2.54 8.92
C PRO A 71 -1.46 3.39 9.14
N PRO A 72 -0.30 2.98 8.61
CA PRO A 72 0.84 3.87 8.40
C PRO A 72 0.46 5.07 7.52
N ILE A 73 1.30 6.12 7.51
CA ILE A 73 1.09 7.23 6.58
C ILE A 73 1.07 6.76 5.12
N GLN A 74 0.36 7.52 4.29
CA GLN A 74 0.03 7.13 2.92
C GLN A 74 1.28 6.88 2.06
N GLU A 75 2.35 7.64 2.31
CA GLU A 75 3.65 7.56 1.65
C GLU A 75 4.31 6.20 1.88
N CYS A 76 4.24 5.67 3.11
CA CYS A 76 4.78 4.35 3.45
C CYS A 76 4.02 3.24 2.70
N ILE A 77 2.68 3.32 2.71
CA ILE A 77 1.81 2.35 2.03
C ILE A 77 2.07 2.37 0.52
N LYS A 78 2.13 3.57 -0.06
CA LYS A 78 2.42 3.77 -1.48
C LYS A 78 3.77 3.17 -1.86
N ALA A 79 4.83 3.50 -1.12
CA ALA A 79 6.17 3.02 -1.41
C ALA A 79 6.27 1.49 -1.38
N TYR A 80 5.63 0.86 -0.39
CA TYR A 80 5.59 -0.60 -0.27
C TYR A 80 4.74 -1.24 -1.39
N ASN A 81 3.48 -0.82 -1.55
CA ASN A 81 2.56 -1.40 -2.52
C ASN A 81 3.06 -1.24 -3.97
N GLU A 82 3.55 -0.05 -4.35
CA GLU A 82 4.10 0.16 -5.69
C GLU A 82 5.28 -0.78 -5.98
N ARG A 83 6.12 -1.05 -4.97
CA ARG A 83 7.23 -1.99 -5.16
C ARG A 83 6.73 -3.41 -5.36
N ILE A 84 5.76 -3.85 -4.55
CA ILE A 84 5.11 -5.15 -4.73
C ILE A 84 4.46 -5.26 -6.11
N PHE A 85 3.78 -4.22 -6.60
CA PHE A 85 3.18 -4.24 -7.95
C PHE A 85 4.22 -4.46 -9.04
N GLN A 86 5.38 -3.79 -8.96
CA GLN A 86 6.48 -3.97 -9.91
C GLN A 86 6.99 -5.42 -9.88
N LEU A 87 7.15 -5.99 -8.69
CA LEU A 87 7.60 -7.37 -8.52
C LEU A 87 6.57 -8.38 -9.05
N MET A 88 5.28 -8.13 -8.80
CA MET A 88 4.19 -8.93 -9.35
C MET A 88 4.12 -8.83 -10.87
N ASP A 89 4.24 -7.64 -11.44
CA ASP A 89 4.27 -7.45 -12.90
C ASP A 89 5.43 -8.20 -13.55
N ARG A 90 6.63 -8.12 -12.95
CA ARG A 90 7.82 -8.84 -13.44
C ARG A 90 7.64 -10.36 -13.41
N LYS A 91 7.02 -10.90 -12.36
CA LYS A 91 6.89 -12.35 -12.17
C LYS A 91 5.66 -12.96 -12.85
N TYR A 92 4.55 -12.23 -12.91
CA TYR A 92 3.24 -12.77 -13.31
C TYR A 92 2.61 -12.03 -14.50
N GLY A 93 3.28 -11.01 -15.05
CA GLY A 93 2.73 -10.10 -16.05
C GLY A 93 1.64 -9.19 -15.45
N VAL A 94 0.88 -8.48 -16.29
CA VAL A 94 -0.08 -7.45 -15.83
C VAL A 94 -1.50 -7.96 -15.60
N LYS A 95 -1.81 -9.23 -15.95
CA LYS A 95 -3.18 -9.78 -15.91
C LYS A 95 -3.77 -9.84 -14.49
N TRP A 96 -2.93 -9.94 -13.45
CA TRP A 96 -3.38 -9.98 -12.05
C TRP A 96 -4.06 -8.68 -11.61
N ARG A 97 -3.72 -7.54 -12.22
CA ARG A 97 -4.26 -6.21 -11.90
C ARG A 97 -5.77 -6.10 -12.10
N LYS A 98 -6.38 -6.98 -12.92
CA LYS A 98 -7.84 -7.05 -13.11
C LYS A 98 -8.56 -7.88 -12.03
N LYS A 99 -7.81 -8.61 -11.21
CA LYS A 99 -8.34 -9.58 -10.23
C LYS A 99 -8.06 -9.20 -8.77
N VAL A 100 -7.15 -8.25 -8.56
CA VAL A 100 -6.85 -7.71 -7.24
C VAL A 100 -8.05 -6.93 -6.70
N ARG A 101 -8.20 -6.92 -5.37
CA ARG A 101 -9.23 -6.11 -4.70
C ARG A 101 -9.13 -4.64 -5.12
N SER A 102 -10.29 -3.99 -5.29
CA SER A 102 -10.39 -2.61 -5.75
C SER A 102 -9.91 -1.58 -4.71
N ASP A 103 -9.84 -1.95 -3.44
CA ASP A 103 -9.39 -1.10 -2.33
C ASP A 103 -7.87 -1.13 -2.10
N VAL A 104 -7.13 -1.91 -2.90
CA VAL A 104 -5.67 -1.80 -2.99
C VAL A 104 -5.31 -0.46 -3.63
N LYS A 105 -4.81 0.47 -2.81
CA LYS A 105 -4.47 1.82 -3.25
C LYS A 105 -3.20 1.88 -4.10
N TYR A 106 -3.10 2.94 -4.90
CA TYR A 106 -1.95 3.31 -5.74
C TYR A 106 -1.65 2.40 -6.92
N LEU A 107 -2.50 1.40 -7.19
CA LEU A 107 -2.39 0.61 -8.40
C LEU A 107 -2.83 1.44 -9.61
N LYS A 108 -1.88 1.81 -10.47
CA LYS A 108 -2.21 2.42 -11.76
C LYS A 108 -2.97 1.39 -12.61
N LYS A 109 -4.24 1.68 -12.91
CA LYS A 109 -4.97 0.95 -13.93
C LYS A 109 -4.27 1.23 -15.25
N THR A 110 -3.91 0.18 -15.98
CA THR A 110 -3.47 0.33 -17.37
C THR A 110 -4.61 1.02 -18.10
N LEU A 111 -4.40 2.26 -18.55
CA LEU A 111 -5.28 2.93 -19.50
C LEU A 111 -5.27 2.05 -20.75
N ASN A 112 -6.32 1.26 -20.94
CA ASN A 112 -6.65 0.81 -22.27
C ASN A 112 -7.13 2.07 -23.00
N ASN A 113 -6.21 2.78 -23.66
CA ASN A 113 -6.57 3.67 -24.76
C ASN A 113 -7.14 2.78 -25.86
N ASN A 114 -8.45 2.55 -25.79
CA ASN A 114 -9.30 2.08 -26.87
C ASN A 114 -10.67 2.73 -26.65
N ARG A 115 -10.77 3.99 -27.03
CA ARG A 115 -11.98 4.65 -27.53
C ARG A 115 -11.54 5.75 -28.47
#